data_AF-A0A535L4W9-F1
#
_entry.id   AF-A0A535L4W9-F1
#
_cell.length_a   1.000
_cell.length_b   1.000
_cell.length_c   1.000
_cell.angle_alpha   90.00
_cell.angle_beta   90.00
_cell.angle_gamma   90.00
#
_symmetry.space_group_name_H-M   'P 1'
#
loop_
_entity.id
_entity.type
_entity.pdbx_description
1 polymer ?
#
loop_
_entity_poly.entity_id
_entity_poly.type
_entity_poly.pdbx_seq_one_letter_code
_entity_poly.pdbx_strand_id
1 'polypeptide(L)'
;MSGVAFAQTQERSASQANPGPRVGVHFSRARPDSGEADTEAIARETAEALARNIEQPVMTPTRSSFLAKWHAVRGATGYRLDVSASPSFDSYVSNYRDLDLGNVSFHVVRGLNRGTTYYYRVRPYSSGGIMGNSEVTTATTANVSSGLVITPDFDDTITTDPRSDAIQAMVISAIQAYQILFADPITVSIRFRLSSFHLDGTPLGTLVGASNSTIYPRDWNSYIAALQADGKTANDAAANATLPPDPITTKIVTRSAGGRAIGLLDTPPAMFPDGSLGVGGPYDGIITLNSADPLQLHETPARRACVSSRSIADSTTSLALTRTRRAILGIG
;
A
#
# COMPACT_ATOMS: atom_id res chain seq x y z
N MET A 1 30.98 -28.89 -14.60
CA MET A 1 30.60 -27.90 -13.56
C MET A 1 30.57 -26.55 -14.24
N SER A 2 29.40 -26.12 -14.72
CA SER A 2 29.22 -24.89 -15.48
C SER A 2 28.41 -23.92 -14.63
N GLY A 3 29.08 -22.93 -14.05
CA GLY A 3 28.47 -21.87 -13.25
C GLY A 3 28.03 -20.75 -14.18
N VAL A 4 26.73 -20.48 -14.23
CA VAL A 4 26.17 -19.35 -14.98
C VAL A 4 26.27 -18.11 -14.11
N ALA A 5 27.18 -17.20 -14.49
CA ALA A 5 27.33 -15.89 -13.89
C ALA A 5 26.17 -14.97 -14.33
N PHE A 6 25.54 -14.28 -13.38
CA PHE A 6 24.66 -13.15 -13.67
C PHE A 6 25.51 -11.96 -14.10
N ALA A 7 25.53 -11.67 -15.40
CA ALA A 7 26.13 -10.46 -15.94
C ALA A 7 25.12 -9.30 -15.85
N GLN A 8 25.39 -8.29 -15.01
CA GLN A 8 24.84 -6.95 -15.20
C GLN A 8 25.82 -6.17 -16.07
N THR A 9 25.38 -5.80 -17.28
CA THR A 9 26.16 -5.01 -18.23
C THR A 9 26.49 -3.64 -17.62
N GLN A 10 27.78 -3.38 -17.44
CA GLN A 10 28.32 -2.14 -16.90
C GLN A 10 28.70 -1.22 -18.08
N GLU A 11 27.85 -0.26 -18.44
CA GLU A 11 28.26 0.83 -19.33
C GLU A 11 29.02 1.89 -18.53
N ARG A 12 30.34 1.96 -18.77
CA ARG A 12 31.18 3.10 -18.38
C ARG A 12 31.00 4.22 -19.39
N SER A 13 30.50 5.39 -18.98
CA SER A 13 31.08 6.72 -19.27
C SER A 13 30.21 7.86 -18.74
N ALA A 14 30.89 8.95 -18.37
CA ALA A 14 30.41 10.28 -17.96
C ALA A 14 30.00 10.48 -16.49
N SER A 15 30.57 11.54 -15.91
CA SER A 15 30.34 12.08 -14.57
C SER A 15 28.88 12.51 -14.36
N GLN A 16 28.00 11.56 -14.06
CA GLN A 16 26.62 11.89 -13.72
C GLN A 16 26.49 12.19 -12.24
N ALA A 17 26.17 13.46 -11.95
CA ALA A 17 25.50 13.89 -10.74
C ALA A 17 24.40 12.88 -10.35
N ASN A 18 24.30 12.60 -9.06
CA ASN A 18 23.41 11.65 -8.40
C ASN A 18 22.27 11.14 -9.31
N PRO A 19 22.29 9.88 -9.79
CA PRO A 19 21.25 9.39 -10.69
C PRO A 19 19.92 9.50 -9.94
N GLY A 20 18.99 10.27 -10.50
CA GLY A 20 17.68 10.54 -9.92
C GLY A 20 16.87 9.27 -9.64
N PRO A 21 15.63 9.41 -9.14
CA PRO A 21 14.78 8.27 -8.84
C PRO A 21 14.61 7.36 -10.07
N ARG A 22 14.54 6.05 -9.82
CA ARG A 22 14.28 5.01 -10.83
C ARG A 22 13.06 4.19 -10.45
N VAL A 23 12.53 3.42 -11.39
CA VAL A 23 11.40 2.52 -11.15
C VAL A 23 11.94 1.12 -10.84
N GLY A 24 11.63 0.60 -9.66
CA GLY A 24 11.83 -0.80 -9.31
C GLY A 24 10.54 -1.57 -9.50
N VAL A 25 10.59 -2.71 -10.19
CA VAL A 25 9.42 -3.53 -10.50
C VAL A 25 9.54 -4.90 -9.83
N HIS A 26 8.47 -5.34 -9.17
CA HIS A 26 8.32 -6.69 -8.66
C HIS A 26 7.08 -7.36 -9.27
N PHE A 27 7.20 -8.62 -9.66
CA PHE A 27 6.13 -9.40 -10.27
C PHE A 27 5.60 -10.45 -9.31
N SER A 28 4.29 -10.45 -9.09
CA SER A 28 3.61 -11.43 -8.27
C SER A 28 3.06 -12.55 -9.15
N ARG A 29 3.45 -13.79 -8.85
CA ARG A 29 2.99 -15.01 -9.54
C ARG A 29 2.10 -15.82 -8.62
N ALA A 30 0.98 -16.34 -9.12
CA ALA A 30 0.27 -17.43 -8.45
C ALA A 30 1.03 -18.75 -8.64
N ARG A 31 0.86 -19.67 -7.70
CA ARG A 31 1.09 -21.10 -7.96
C ARG A 31 -0.17 -21.60 -8.66
N PRO A 32 -0.11 -22.11 -9.90
CA PRO A 32 -1.28 -22.68 -10.55
C PRO A 32 -1.78 -23.85 -9.69
N ASP A 33 -3.03 -23.79 -9.25
CA ASP A 33 -3.72 -25.02 -8.85
C ASP A 33 -4.15 -25.71 -10.15
N SER A 34 -3.92 -27.01 -10.28
CA SER A 34 -4.21 -27.74 -11.54
C SER A 34 -5.69 -28.02 -11.76
N GLY A 35 -6.57 -27.38 -10.98
CA GLY A 35 -8.02 -27.44 -11.14
C GLY A 35 -8.50 -26.40 -12.14
N GLU A 36 -9.40 -26.80 -13.03
CA GLU A 36 -10.17 -25.90 -13.88
C GLU A 36 -10.90 -24.86 -13.01
N ALA A 37 -10.95 -23.60 -13.44
CA ALA A 37 -11.60 -22.53 -12.68
C ALA A 37 -13.09 -22.84 -12.54
N ASP A 38 -13.51 -23.29 -11.36
CA ASP A 38 -14.92 -23.57 -11.07
C ASP A 38 -15.70 -22.26 -11.04
N THR A 39 -16.24 -21.91 -12.20
CA THR A 39 -16.91 -20.63 -12.45
C THR A 39 -18.24 -20.55 -11.70
N GLU A 40 -18.85 -21.69 -11.39
CA GLU A 40 -20.06 -21.79 -10.57
C GLU A 40 -19.74 -21.63 -9.08
N ALA A 41 -18.61 -22.17 -8.60
CA ALA A 41 -18.12 -21.89 -7.25
C ALA A 41 -17.77 -20.40 -7.07
N ILE A 42 -17.13 -19.77 -8.05
CA ILE A 42 -16.83 -18.33 -8.04
C ILE A 42 -18.12 -17.50 -8.03
N ALA A 43 -19.12 -17.85 -8.85
CA ALA A 43 -20.40 -17.14 -8.89
C ALA A 43 -21.20 -17.32 -7.60
N ARG A 44 -21.21 -18.53 -7.03
CA ARG A 44 -21.85 -18.84 -5.75
C ARG A 44 -21.14 -18.17 -4.59
N GLU A 45 -19.82 -18.13 -4.58
CA GLU A 45 -19.00 -17.43 -3.57
C GLU A 45 -19.13 -15.92 -3.71
N THR A 46 -19.27 -15.38 -4.93
CA THR A 46 -19.60 -13.97 -5.18
C THR A 46 -20.99 -13.63 -4.65
N ALA A 47 -21.98 -14.50 -4.88
CA ALA A 47 -23.33 -14.33 -4.35
C ALA A 47 -23.38 -14.52 -2.81
N GLU A 48 -22.57 -15.43 -2.26
CA GLU A 48 -22.43 -15.64 -0.82
C GLU A 48 -21.61 -14.53 -0.15
N ALA A 49 -20.66 -13.88 -0.82
CA ALA A 49 -19.98 -12.67 -0.35
C ALA A 49 -20.86 -11.43 -0.46
N LEU A 50 -21.80 -11.41 -1.41
CA LEU A 50 -22.85 -10.39 -1.50
C LEU A 50 -23.95 -10.61 -0.43
N ALA A 51 -24.15 -11.86 0.01
CA ALA A 51 -25.17 -12.26 0.99
C ALA A 51 -24.65 -12.37 2.44
N ARG A 52 -23.36 -12.67 2.63
CA ARG A 52 -22.65 -12.49 3.90
C ARG A 52 -22.35 -11.01 4.00
N ASN A 53 -22.63 -10.41 5.16
CA ASN A 53 -21.95 -9.17 5.53
C ASN A 53 -20.45 -9.45 5.43
N ILE A 54 -19.78 -9.07 4.34
CA ILE A 54 -18.31 -9.04 4.28
C ILE A 54 -17.89 -8.32 5.55
N GLU A 55 -17.07 -8.97 6.37
CA GLU A 55 -16.61 -8.36 7.62
C GLU A 55 -15.95 -7.03 7.25
N GLN A 56 -16.64 -5.94 7.60
CA GLN A 56 -16.27 -4.59 7.21
C GLN A 56 -14.80 -4.33 7.59
N PRO A 57 -13.94 -3.89 6.66
CA PRO A 57 -12.49 -3.90 6.85
C PRO A 57 -12.11 -3.18 8.13
N VAL A 58 -11.25 -3.73 8.98
CA VAL A 58 -10.87 -3.05 10.24
C VAL A 58 -9.54 -2.36 10.05
N MET A 59 -9.47 -1.09 10.49
CA MET A 59 -8.22 -0.35 10.56
C MET A 59 -8.19 0.45 11.85
N THR A 60 -7.11 0.31 12.61
CA THR A 60 -6.86 1.13 13.80
C THR A 60 -6.50 2.53 13.34
N PRO A 61 -7.06 3.60 13.95
CA PRO A 61 -6.63 4.96 13.65
C PRO A 61 -5.12 5.12 13.80
N THR A 62 -4.50 5.79 12.84
CA THR A 62 -3.08 6.10 12.87
C THR A 62 -2.87 7.53 13.37
N ARG A 63 -1.62 8.00 13.38
CA ARG A 63 -1.30 9.40 13.70
C ARG A 63 -1.90 10.42 12.73
N SER A 64 -2.32 10.00 11.53
CA SER A 64 -2.77 10.92 10.47
C SER A 64 -3.88 10.36 9.58
N SER A 65 -4.50 9.25 9.97
CA SER A 65 -5.62 8.64 9.24
C SER A 65 -6.55 7.84 10.15
N PHE A 66 -7.78 7.66 9.72
CA PHE A 66 -8.73 6.71 10.31
C PHE A 66 -9.63 6.13 9.21
N LEU A 67 -10.34 5.04 9.52
CA LEU A 67 -11.30 4.42 8.61
C LEU A 67 -12.70 4.88 8.96
N ALA A 68 -13.30 5.69 8.08
CA ALA A 68 -14.72 6.01 8.13
C ALA A 68 -15.52 4.81 7.63
N LYS A 69 -16.62 4.48 8.31
CA LYS A 69 -17.50 3.37 7.93
C LYS A 69 -18.96 3.78 8.05
N TRP A 70 -19.80 3.23 7.21
CA TRP A 70 -21.25 3.42 7.25
C TRP A 70 -21.97 2.17 6.79
N HIS A 71 -23.23 2.04 7.19
CA HIS A 71 -24.08 0.96 6.68
C HIS A 71 -24.49 1.25 5.24
N ALA A 72 -24.45 0.23 4.40
CA ALA A 72 -24.95 0.33 3.04
C ALA A 72 -26.46 0.62 3.03
N VAL A 73 -26.88 1.56 2.19
CA VAL A 73 -28.29 1.96 2.02
C VAL A 73 -28.85 1.30 0.77
N ARG A 74 -29.97 0.58 0.91
CA ARG A 74 -30.64 -0.08 -0.22
C ARG A 74 -31.08 0.96 -1.26
N GLY A 75 -30.67 0.73 -2.51
CA GLY A 75 -30.99 1.62 -3.64
C GLY A 75 -29.99 2.76 -3.84
N ALA A 76 -29.00 2.92 -2.97
CA ALA A 76 -27.89 3.83 -3.22
C ALA A 76 -27.01 3.27 -4.37
N THR A 77 -26.58 4.16 -5.26
CA THR A 77 -25.60 3.86 -6.31
C THR A 77 -24.22 4.45 -6.00
N GLY A 78 -24.11 5.21 -4.90
CA GLY A 78 -22.86 5.69 -4.37
C GLY A 78 -23.03 6.57 -3.13
N TYR A 79 -21.92 7.05 -2.60
CA TYR A 79 -21.87 7.83 -1.37
C TYR A 79 -20.98 9.06 -1.51
N ARG A 80 -21.40 10.17 -0.90
CA ARG A 80 -20.62 11.40 -0.74
C ARG A 80 -20.17 11.56 0.70
N LEU A 81 -18.91 11.92 0.93
CA LEU A 81 -18.32 12.08 2.26
C LEU A 81 -17.98 13.54 2.55
N ASP A 82 -18.39 14.00 3.73
CA ASP A 82 -17.90 15.24 4.35
C ASP A 82 -17.08 14.90 5.60
N VAL A 83 -15.92 15.54 5.79
CA VAL A 83 -15.12 15.45 7.02
C VAL A 83 -14.75 16.86 7.52
N SER A 84 -14.90 17.07 8.82
CA SER A 84 -14.62 18.35 9.48
C SER A 84 -13.94 18.15 10.83
N ALA A 85 -13.24 19.18 11.31
CA ALA A 85 -12.81 19.29 12.70
C ALA A 85 -13.91 19.91 13.60
N SER A 86 -15.01 20.39 13.01
CA SER A 86 -16.15 20.97 13.73
C SER A 86 -17.40 20.09 13.56
N PRO A 87 -18.16 19.81 14.62
CA PRO A 87 -19.42 19.05 14.52
C PRO A 87 -20.49 19.77 13.69
N SER A 88 -20.39 21.09 13.51
CA SER A 88 -21.30 21.90 12.70
C SER A 88 -21.02 21.85 11.19
N PHE A 89 -19.86 21.31 10.77
CA PHE A 89 -19.40 21.32 9.37
C PHE A 89 -19.28 22.74 8.76
N ASP A 90 -18.98 23.77 9.57
CA ASP A 90 -18.73 25.14 9.09
C ASP A 90 -17.39 25.27 8.31
N SER A 91 -16.50 24.30 8.49
CA SER A 91 -15.26 24.13 7.72
C SER A 91 -15.05 22.65 7.40
N TYR A 92 -14.19 22.34 6.43
CA TYR A 92 -13.93 20.98 6.00
C TYR A 92 -12.43 20.69 5.97
N VAL A 93 -12.06 19.44 6.21
CA VAL A 93 -10.71 18.96 5.90
C VAL A 93 -10.52 19.08 4.39
N SER A 94 -9.33 19.51 3.96
CA SER A 94 -9.03 19.68 2.54
C SER A 94 -9.36 18.41 1.75
N ASN A 95 -10.04 18.57 0.62
CA ASN A 95 -10.53 17.49 -0.26
C ASN A 95 -11.61 16.56 0.33
N TYR A 96 -12.14 16.85 1.53
CA TYR A 96 -13.21 16.08 2.17
C TYR A 96 -14.52 16.88 2.31
N ARG A 97 -14.84 17.68 1.30
CA ARG A 97 -16.16 18.31 1.15
C ARG A 97 -16.80 17.74 -0.10
N ASP A 98 -17.93 17.06 0.07
CA ASP A 98 -18.68 16.44 -1.02
C ASP A 98 -17.89 15.45 -1.88
N LEU A 99 -16.96 14.74 -1.24
CA LEU A 99 -16.08 13.78 -1.90
C LEU A 99 -16.91 12.58 -2.39
N ASP A 100 -16.89 12.32 -3.70
CA ASP A 100 -17.48 11.11 -4.27
C ASP A 100 -16.59 9.90 -4.02
N LEU A 101 -17.19 8.82 -3.52
CA LEU A 101 -16.50 7.58 -3.21
C LEU A 101 -17.01 6.39 -4.04
N GLY A 102 -18.03 6.60 -4.89
CA GLY A 102 -18.72 5.50 -5.54
C GLY A 102 -19.49 4.62 -4.55
N ASN A 103 -19.79 3.39 -4.96
CA ASN A 103 -20.60 2.46 -4.18
C ASN A 103 -19.77 1.62 -3.20
N VAL A 104 -19.28 2.26 -2.15
CA VAL A 104 -18.54 1.63 -1.04
C VAL A 104 -19.16 1.96 0.30
N SER A 105 -18.84 1.15 1.31
CA SER A 105 -19.35 1.30 2.69
C SER A 105 -18.32 1.85 3.68
N PHE A 106 -17.13 2.24 3.19
CA PHE A 106 -16.03 2.74 4.02
C PHE A 106 -15.03 3.59 3.20
N HIS A 107 -14.21 4.37 3.89
CA HIS A 107 -13.11 5.12 3.28
C HIS A 107 -12.00 5.47 4.28
N VAL A 108 -10.73 5.40 3.84
CA VAL A 108 -9.58 5.82 4.64
C VAL A 108 -9.43 7.34 4.54
N VAL A 109 -9.83 8.04 5.60
CA VAL A 109 -9.61 9.48 5.73
C VAL A 109 -8.15 9.73 6.10
N ARG A 110 -7.43 10.55 5.33
CA ARG A 110 -5.97 10.78 5.44
C ARG A 110 -5.62 12.26 5.51
N GLY A 111 -4.35 12.55 5.81
CA GLY A 111 -3.83 13.93 5.87
C GLY A 111 -4.29 14.70 7.12
N LEU A 112 -4.51 13.98 8.22
CA LEU A 112 -5.09 14.51 9.44
C LEU A 112 -4.02 14.85 10.49
N ASN A 113 -4.37 15.75 11.40
CA ASN A 113 -3.56 16.05 12.58
C ASN A 113 -3.69 14.93 13.61
N ARG A 114 -2.59 14.67 14.31
CA ARG A 114 -2.47 13.66 15.37
C ARG A 114 -3.30 14.02 16.59
N GLY A 115 -3.87 13.02 17.27
CA GLY A 115 -4.61 13.19 18.53
C GLY A 115 -5.81 14.13 18.41
N THR A 116 -6.35 14.30 17.19
CA THR A 116 -7.41 15.26 16.89
C THR A 116 -8.70 14.51 16.59
N THR A 117 -9.80 14.95 17.19
CA THR A 117 -11.14 14.43 16.91
C THR A 117 -11.71 15.10 15.66
N TYR A 118 -12.21 14.29 14.75
CA TYR A 118 -12.87 14.69 13.52
C TYR A 118 -14.30 14.16 13.51
N TYR A 119 -15.13 14.86 12.75
CA TYR A 119 -16.54 14.58 12.52
C TYR A 119 -16.72 14.27 11.05
N TYR A 120 -17.46 13.22 10.74
CA TYR A 120 -17.80 12.88 9.37
C TYR A 120 -19.27 12.52 9.23
N ARG A 121 -19.81 12.79 8.04
CA ARG A 121 -21.16 12.40 7.64
C ARG A 121 -21.14 11.93 6.19
N VAL A 122 -22.07 11.05 5.87
CA VAL A 122 -22.15 10.39 4.57
C VAL A 122 -23.51 10.64 3.96
N ARG A 123 -23.55 10.87 2.65
CA ARG A 123 -24.78 11.07 1.89
C ARG A 123 -24.89 10.02 0.80
N PRO A 124 -25.77 9.01 0.95
CA PRO A 124 -26.12 8.14 -0.16
C PRO A 124 -26.80 8.93 -1.28
N TYR A 125 -26.47 8.59 -2.52
CA TYR A 125 -27.16 9.09 -3.70
C TYR A 125 -27.54 7.94 -4.62
N SER A 126 -28.58 8.18 -5.43
CA SER A 126 -29.06 7.29 -6.48
C SER A 126 -29.31 8.09 -7.77
N SER A 127 -29.78 7.43 -8.82
CA SER A 127 -30.30 8.11 -10.02
C SER A 127 -31.47 9.06 -9.71
N GLY A 128 -32.19 8.83 -8.61
CA GLY A 128 -33.26 9.70 -8.11
C GLY A 128 -32.78 10.90 -7.28
N GLY A 129 -31.47 11.07 -7.07
CA GLY A 129 -30.88 12.14 -6.29
C GLY A 129 -30.32 11.71 -4.92
N ILE A 130 -29.99 12.70 -4.10
CA ILE A 130 -29.39 12.52 -2.77
C ILE A 130 -30.48 12.15 -1.75
N MET A 131 -30.23 11.13 -0.93
CA MET A 131 -31.23 10.55 -0.03
C MET A 131 -31.18 11.07 1.43
N GLY A 132 -30.34 12.08 1.71
CA GLY A 132 -30.16 12.69 3.03
C GLY A 132 -28.79 12.42 3.65
N ASN A 133 -28.43 13.17 4.69
CA ASN A 133 -27.20 12.92 5.46
C ASN A 133 -27.41 11.76 6.44
N SER A 134 -26.35 10.99 6.69
CA SER A 134 -26.23 10.17 7.90
C SER A 134 -26.18 11.05 9.15
N GLU A 135 -26.38 10.42 10.31
CA GLU A 135 -25.94 11.00 11.58
C GLU A 135 -24.45 11.33 11.55
N VAL A 136 -24.06 12.35 12.32
CA VAL A 136 -22.66 12.75 12.44
C VAL A 136 -21.92 11.74 13.28
N THR A 137 -20.90 11.12 12.71
CA THR A 137 -20.03 10.16 13.41
C THR A 137 -18.69 10.81 13.74
N THR A 138 -18.10 10.42 14.86
CA THR A 138 -16.79 10.92 15.30
C THR A 138 -15.70 9.88 15.15
N ALA A 139 -14.49 10.31 14.79
CA ALA A 139 -13.28 9.49 14.85
C ALA A 139 -12.11 10.32 15.36
N THR A 140 -11.20 9.71 16.13
CA THR A 140 -10.03 10.39 16.68
C THR A 140 -8.77 9.70 16.17
N THR A 141 -7.84 10.49 15.60
CA THR A 141 -6.52 9.98 15.22
C THR A 141 -5.72 9.59 16.45
N ALA A 142 -4.88 8.57 16.34
CA ALA A 142 -4.08 8.11 17.47
C ALA A 142 -3.13 9.22 17.93
N ASN A 143 -2.95 9.36 19.25
CA ASN A 143 -2.02 10.34 19.83
C ASN A 143 -0.60 9.77 19.97
N VAL A 144 -0.03 9.26 18.87
CA VAL A 144 1.32 8.66 18.82
C VAL A 144 2.16 9.28 17.70
N SER A 145 3.45 9.56 17.94
CA SER A 145 4.35 10.07 16.89
C SER A 145 4.89 8.97 15.99
N SER A 146 4.99 7.74 16.49
CA SER A 146 5.55 6.58 15.82
C SER A 146 4.54 5.86 14.93
N GLY A 147 5.03 4.94 14.10
CA GLY A 147 4.21 3.95 13.38
C GLY A 147 4.23 4.14 11.87
N LEU A 148 4.02 3.05 11.12
CA LEU A 148 3.79 3.14 9.68
C LEU A 148 2.35 3.60 9.40
N VAL A 149 2.22 4.57 8.49
CA VAL A 149 0.93 4.94 7.89
C VAL A 149 0.99 4.61 6.41
N ILE A 150 0.08 3.76 5.94
CA ILE A 150 -0.11 3.53 4.51
C ILE A 150 -1.40 4.22 4.09
N THR A 151 -1.30 5.12 3.13
CA THR A 151 -2.45 5.81 2.55
C THR A 151 -2.73 5.22 1.17
N PRO A 152 -3.75 4.35 1.03
CA PRO A 152 -4.14 3.82 -0.27
C PRO A 152 -4.80 4.90 -1.11
N ASP A 153 -4.56 4.87 -2.41
CA ASP A 153 -5.24 5.67 -3.42
C ASP A 153 -5.78 4.73 -4.50
N PHE A 154 -7.09 4.52 -4.55
CA PHE A 154 -7.72 3.63 -5.53
C PHE A 154 -8.04 4.42 -6.79
N ASP A 155 -7.59 3.94 -7.94
CA ASP A 155 -7.92 4.58 -9.21
C ASP A 155 -9.33 4.22 -9.72
N ASP A 156 -9.72 4.86 -10.81
CA ASP A 156 -11.05 4.70 -11.42
C ASP A 156 -11.35 3.26 -11.84
N THR A 157 -10.32 2.48 -12.19
CA THR A 157 -10.51 1.07 -12.54
C THR A 157 -10.97 0.23 -11.36
N ILE A 158 -10.69 0.67 -10.13
CA ILE A 158 -11.20 0.05 -8.90
C ILE A 158 -12.47 0.74 -8.42
N THR A 159 -12.52 2.08 -8.39
CA THR A 159 -13.67 2.81 -7.82
C THR A 159 -14.94 2.67 -8.65
N THR A 160 -14.82 2.37 -9.95
CA THR A 160 -15.97 2.11 -10.84
C THR A 160 -16.27 0.62 -11.04
N ASP A 161 -15.45 -0.29 -10.49
CA ASP A 161 -15.70 -1.72 -10.58
C ASP A 161 -16.92 -2.12 -9.72
N PRO A 162 -17.82 -3.00 -10.20
CA PRO A 162 -18.94 -3.50 -9.39
C PRO A 162 -18.52 -4.16 -8.07
N ARG A 163 -17.27 -4.64 -7.97
CA ARG A 163 -16.66 -5.27 -6.79
C ARG A 163 -15.81 -4.29 -5.97
N SER A 164 -15.92 -2.98 -6.21
CA SER A 164 -15.08 -1.96 -5.57
C SER A 164 -15.00 -2.12 -4.05
N ASP A 165 -16.15 -2.31 -3.38
CA ASP A 165 -16.23 -2.50 -1.93
C ASP A 165 -15.39 -3.71 -1.47
N ALA A 166 -15.53 -4.87 -2.10
CA ALA A 166 -14.75 -6.06 -1.74
C ALA A 166 -13.24 -5.87 -1.97
N ILE A 167 -12.86 -5.26 -3.09
CA ILE A 167 -11.44 -5.06 -3.46
C ILE A 167 -10.78 -4.07 -2.51
N GLN A 168 -11.43 -2.94 -2.23
CA GLN A 168 -10.90 -1.95 -1.30
C GLN A 168 -10.86 -2.49 0.12
N ALA A 169 -11.85 -3.28 0.55
CA ALA A 169 -11.88 -3.88 1.87
C ALA A 169 -10.67 -4.81 2.09
N MET A 170 -10.40 -5.69 1.12
CA MET A 170 -9.24 -6.57 1.16
C MET A 170 -7.92 -5.78 1.29
N VAL A 171 -7.76 -4.72 0.50
CA VAL A 171 -6.53 -3.90 0.53
C VAL A 171 -6.38 -3.21 1.89
N ILE A 172 -7.46 -2.64 2.45
CA ILE A 172 -7.43 -1.96 3.75
C ILE A 172 -7.13 -2.94 4.88
N SER A 173 -7.75 -4.14 4.87
CA SER A 173 -7.46 -5.19 5.85
C SER A 173 -5.99 -5.63 5.81
N ALA A 174 -5.40 -5.74 4.61
CA ALA A 174 -3.99 -6.02 4.47
C ALA A 174 -3.10 -4.87 4.97
N ILE A 175 -3.45 -3.62 4.65
CA ILE A 175 -2.75 -2.43 5.17
C ILE A 175 -2.70 -2.45 6.70
N GLN A 176 -3.82 -2.73 7.36
CA GLN A 176 -3.88 -2.80 8.81
C GLN A 176 -2.86 -3.79 9.39
N ALA A 177 -2.68 -4.96 8.75
CA ALA A 177 -1.70 -5.95 9.18
C ALA A 177 -0.26 -5.44 9.11
N TYR A 178 0.07 -4.51 8.20
CA TYR A 178 1.41 -3.91 8.11
C TYR A 178 1.61 -2.73 9.05
N GLN A 179 0.60 -1.86 9.21
CA GLN A 179 0.74 -0.65 10.04
C GLN A 179 1.10 -0.96 11.50
N ILE A 180 0.68 -2.12 12.01
CA ILE A 180 0.97 -2.57 13.38
C ILE A 180 2.40 -3.12 13.56
N LEU A 181 3.11 -3.43 12.47
CA LEU A 181 4.42 -4.10 12.55
C LEU A 181 5.59 -3.11 12.71
N PHE A 182 5.45 -1.89 12.21
CA PHE A 182 6.55 -0.92 12.13
C PHE A 182 6.33 0.26 13.08
N ALA A 183 7.39 0.70 13.75
CA ALA A 183 7.34 1.87 14.63
C ALA A 183 7.94 3.14 14.02
N ASP A 184 8.65 3.04 12.90
CA ASP A 184 9.23 4.23 12.28
C ASP A 184 8.11 5.15 11.78
N PRO A 185 8.19 6.47 12.05
CA PRO A 185 7.13 7.43 11.79
C PRO A 185 7.06 7.80 10.31
N ILE A 186 6.83 6.81 9.44
CA ILE A 186 6.81 7.00 7.99
C ILE A 186 5.38 6.97 7.46
N THR A 187 5.12 7.82 6.47
CA THR A 187 3.88 7.78 5.67
C THR A 187 4.24 7.27 4.29
N VAL A 188 3.45 6.34 3.77
CA VAL A 188 3.64 5.73 2.45
C VAL A 188 2.35 5.88 1.64
N SER A 189 2.48 6.51 0.48
CA SER A 189 1.36 6.68 -0.46
C SER A 189 1.45 5.62 -1.56
N ILE A 190 0.42 4.78 -1.69
CA ILE A 190 0.38 3.71 -2.68
C ILE A 190 -0.86 3.86 -3.52
N ARG A 191 -0.70 3.94 -4.84
CA ARG A 191 -1.82 3.87 -5.77
C ARG A 191 -2.14 2.42 -6.12
N PHE A 192 -3.41 2.05 -6.11
CA PHE A 192 -3.91 0.74 -6.49
C PHE A 192 -4.71 0.87 -7.78
N ARG A 193 -4.51 -0.07 -8.69
CA ARG A 193 -5.26 -0.16 -9.94
C ARG A 193 -5.56 -1.59 -10.34
N LEU A 194 -6.61 -1.78 -11.12
CA LEU A 194 -6.93 -3.01 -11.83
C LEU A 194 -6.58 -2.86 -13.31
N SER A 195 -5.81 -3.81 -13.84
CA SER A 195 -5.50 -3.83 -15.27
C SER A 195 -4.99 -5.20 -15.67
N SER A 196 -5.16 -5.57 -16.94
CA SER A 196 -4.50 -6.73 -17.54
C SER A 196 -3.12 -6.37 -18.11
N PHE A 197 -2.66 -5.12 -17.92
CA PHE A 197 -1.41 -4.59 -18.43
C PHE A 197 -0.58 -3.93 -17.33
N HIS A 198 0.74 -3.98 -17.52
CA HIS A 198 1.71 -3.19 -16.77
C HIS A 198 1.54 -1.69 -17.09
N LEU A 199 2.23 -0.84 -16.32
CA LEU A 199 2.24 0.62 -16.55
C LEU A 199 2.89 1.00 -17.89
N ASP A 200 3.81 0.18 -18.39
CA ASP A 200 4.43 0.36 -19.71
C ASP A 200 3.57 -0.13 -20.88
N GLY A 201 2.37 -0.64 -20.60
CA GLY A 201 1.43 -1.15 -21.60
C GLY A 201 1.68 -2.60 -22.02
N THR A 202 2.67 -3.30 -21.46
CA THR A 202 2.88 -4.72 -21.74
C THR A 202 1.84 -5.59 -21.01
N PRO A 203 1.38 -6.73 -21.57
CA PRO A 203 0.41 -7.59 -20.88
C PRO A 203 0.99 -8.23 -19.61
N LEU A 204 0.18 -8.29 -18.54
CA LEU A 204 0.54 -9.02 -17.31
C LEU A 204 0.57 -10.54 -17.50
N GLY A 205 -0.14 -11.05 -18.50
CA GLY A 205 -0.24 -12.49 -18.77
C GLY A 205 -0.79 -13.25 -17.55
N THR A 206 -0.04 -14.23 -17.07
CA THR A 206 -0.40 -15.10 -15.94
C THR A 206 0.06 -14.56 -14.57
N LEU A 207 0.57 -13.33 -14.52
CA LEU A 207 0.90 -12.68 -13.26
C LEU A 207 -0.39 -12.31 -12.53
N VAL A 208 -0.43 -12.48 -11.20
CA VAL A 208 -1.57 -11.98 -10.39
C VAL A 208 -1.48 -10.47 -10.14
N GLY A 209 -0.32 -9.87 -10.40
CA GLY A 209 -0.13 -8.44 -10.32
C GLY A 209 1.34 -8.02 -10.39
N ALA A 210 1.56 -6.72 -10.41
CA ALA A 210 2.87 -6.10 -10.40
C ALA A 210 2.92 -4.94 -9.39
N SER A 211 4.08 -4.75 -8.77
CA SER A 211 4.37 -3.65 -7.85
C SER A 211 5.49 -2.81 -8.43
N ASN A 212 5.19 -1.55 -8.73
CA ASN A 212 6.15 -0.55 -9.16
C ASN A 212 6.47 0.35 -7.97
N SER A 213 7.75 0.60 -7.70
CA SER A 213 8.21 1.38 -6.56
C SER A 213 9.24 2.42 -6.99
N THR A 214 9.21 3.57 -6.34
CA THR A 214 10.26 4.60 -6.49
C THR A 214 11.51 4.12 -5.75
N ILE A 215 12.62 3.98 -6.46
CA ILE A 215 13.91 3.57 -5.90
C ILE A 215 14.98 4.65 -6.12
N TYR A 216 15.88 4.79 -5.15
CA TYR A 216 16.95 5.78 -5.11
C TYR A 216 18.31 5.08 -4.99
N PRO A 217 19.23 5.28 -5.93
CA PRO A 217 20.63 4.90 -5.75
C PRO A 217 21.29 5.81 -4.71
N ARG A 218 21.90 5.23 -3.68
CA ARG A 218 22.54 5.92 -2.55
C ARG A 218 23.99 5.53 -2.46
N ASP A 219 24.86 6.47 -2.08
CA ASP A 219 26.23 6.11 -1.73
C ASP A 219 26.23 5.10 -0.58
N TRP A 220 27.01 4.03 -0.74
CA TRP A 220 27.11 2.95 0.25
C TRP A 220 27.37 3.50 1.65
N ASN A 221 28.40 4.35 1.78
CA ASN A 221 28.80 4.91 3.06
C ASN A 221 27.67 5.73 3.72
N SER A 222 26.96 6.55 2.93
CA SER A 222 25.84 7.35 3.44
C SER A 222 24.67 6.48 3.89
N TYR A 223 24.37 5.41 3.14
CA TYR A 223 23.31 4.47 3.50
C TYR A 223 23.67 3.68 4.77
N ILE A 224 24.89 3.13 4.85
CA ILE A 224 25.34 2.36 6.01
C ILE A 224 25.41 3.22 7.26
N ALA A 225 25.91 4.46 7.16
CA ALA A 225 25.91 5.39 8.29
C ALA A 225 24.50 5.68 8.80
N ALA A 226 23.53 5.90 7.90
CA ALA A 226 22.13 6.11 8.26
C ALA A 226 21.51 4.86 8.91
N LEU A 227 21.75 3.67 8.35
CA LEU A 227 21.29 2.40 8.91
C LEU A 227 21.85 2.14 10.31
N GLN A 228 23.14 2.41 10.52
CA GLN A 228 23.78 2.27 11.83
C GLN A 228 23.20 3.27 12.85
N ALA A 229 22.98 4.52 12.45
CA ALA A 229 22.40 5.55 13.29
C ALA A 229 20.94 5.27 13.67
N ASP A 230 20.18 4.60 12.80
CA ASP A 230 18.78 4.24 13.05
C ASP A 230 18.61 3.00 13.95
N GLY A 231 19.70 2.29 14.29
CA GLY A 231 19.62 1.08 15.11
C GLY A 231 19.02 1.34 16.51
N LYS A 232 17.78 0.89 16.72
CA LYS A 232 17.00 1.14 17.96
C LYS A 232 16.87 -0.08 18.87
N THR A 233 17.06 -1.28 18.33
CA THR A 233 16.82 -2.54 19.04
C THR A 233 18.07 -3.41 19.11
N ALA A 234 18.05 -4.41 20.00
CA ALA A 234 19.11 -5.42 20.06
C ALA A 234 19.24 -6.24 18.76
N ASN A 235 18.14 -6.39 18.01
CA ASN A 235 18.19 -7.03 16.69
C ASN A 235 18.96 -6.15 15.69
N ASP A 236 18.74 -4.83 15.74
CA ASP A 236 19.44 -3.88 14.86
C ASP A 236 20.92 -3.81 15.20
N ALA A 237 21.27 -3.77 16.50
CA ALA A 237 22.66 -3.82 16.95
C ALA A 237 23.37 -5.09 16.45
N ALA A 238 22.70 -6.24 16.52
CA ALA A 238 23.26 -7.49 16.03
C ALA A 238 23.36 -7.55 14.49
N ALA A 239 22.40 -6.97 13.76
CA ALA A 239 22.47 -6.86 12.31
C ALA A 239 23.60 -5.91 11.88
N ASN A 240 23.73 -4.76 12.54
CA ASN A 240 24.77 -3.77 12.28
C ASN A 240 26.18 -4.34 12.51
N ALA A 241 26.34 -5.24 13.49
CA ALA A 241 27.61 -5.95 13.73
C ALA A 241 28.00 -6.92 12.60
N THR A 242 27.09 -7.29 11.72
CA THR A 242 27.34 -8.18 10.57
C THR A 242 27.61 -7.44 9.26
N LEU A 243 27.59 -6.10 9.28
CA LEU A 243 27.82 -5.29 8.08
C LEU A 243 29.28 -5.42 7.60
N PRO A 244 29.52 -5.53 6.28
CA PRO A 244 30.88 -5.54 5.73
C PRO A 244 31.65 -4.27 6.12
N PRO A 245 32.95 -4.39 6.49
CA PRO A 245 33.77 -3.23 6.84
C PRO A 245 34.09 -2.35 5.62
N ASP A 246 34.16 -2.95 4.43
CA ASP A 246 34.45 -2.28 3.18
C ASP A 246 33.22 -2.27 2.25
N PRO A 247 33.03 -1.20 1.45
CA PRO A 247 31.96 -1.15 0.45
C PRO A 247 32.08 -2.28 -0.58
N ILE A 248 31.05 -3.11 -0.69
CA ILE A 248 30.94 -4.13 -1.75
C ILE A 248 30.39 -3.56 -3.06
N THR A 249 29.85 -2.35 -3.02
CA THR A 249 29.38 -1.56 -4.17
C THR A 249 29.53 -0.08 -3.85
N THR A 250 29.66 0.76 -4.88
CA THR A 250 29.66 2.22 -4.71
C THR A 250 28.26 2.76 -4.39
N LYS A 251 27.21 2.09 -4.90
CA LYS A 251 25.82 2.50 -4.73
C LYS A 251 24.94 1.36 -4.23
N ILE A 252 24.09 1.64 -3.26
CA ILE A 252 22.99 0.78 -2.78
C ILE A 252 21.68 1.36 -3.28
N VAL A 253 20.79 0.52 -3.79
CA VAL A 253 19.44 0.94 -4.17
C VAL A 253 18.51 0.80 -2.97
N THR A 254 17.86 1.90 -2.57
CA THR A 254 16.83 1.88 -1.52
C THR A 254 15.47 2.27 -2.11
N ARG A 255 14.38 1.74 -1.56
CA ARG A 255 13.04 2.22 -1.88
C ARG A 255 12.79 3.55 -1.19
N SER A 256 11.93 4.38 -1.79
CA SER A 256 11.51 5.68 -1.27
C SER A 256 11.16 5.64 0.23
N ALA A 257 10.23 4.77 0.62
CA ALA A 257 9.85 4.58 2.03
C ALA A 257 10.97 3.99 2.90
N GLY A 258 11.81 3.12 2.34
CA GLY A 258 12.93 2.48 3.03
C GLY A 258 14.02 3.48 3.42
N GLY A 259 14.38 4.38 2.50
CA GLY A 259 15.32 5.47 2.78
C GLY A 259 14.80 6.38 3.90
N ARG A 260 13.52 6.77 3.83
CA ARG A 260 12.90 7.60 4.89
C ARG A 260 12.87 6.91 6.24
N ALA A 261 12.67 5.59 6.28
CA ALA A 261 12.62 4.83 7.52
C ALA A 261 13.94 4.92 8.30
N ILE A 262 15.07 4.89 7.60
CA ILE A 262 16.41 5.01 8.21
C ILE A 262 16.92 6.47 8.28
N GLY A 263 16.03 7.45 8.08
CA GLY A 263 16.36 8.88 8.22
C GLY A 263 16.98 9.55 6.98
N LEU A 264 17.00 8.89 5.81
CA LEU A 264 17.38 9.54 4.55
C LEU A 264 16.20 10.37 4.03
N LEU A 265 16.28 11.70 4.19
CA LEU A 265 15.16 12.61 3.89
C LEU A 265 14.99 12.97 2.41
N ASP A 266 15.99 12.68 1.59
CA ASP A 266 16.04 12.87 0.14
C ASP A 266 15.56 11.63 -0.63
N THR A 267 14.67 10.83 -0.04
CA THR A 267 13.91 9.79 -0.72
C THR A 267 12.40 10.06 -0.65
N PRO A 268 11.91 11.19 -1.21
CA PRO A 268 10.47 11.49 -1.25
C PRO A 268 9.73 10.54 -2.20
N PRO A 269 8.39 10.43 -2.09
CA PRO A 269 7.61 9.90 -3.20
C PRO A 269 7.92 10.71 -4.48
N ALA A 270 7.93 10.03 -5.62
CA ALA A 270 8.24 10.66 -6.90
C ALA A 270 7.47 10.06 -8.09
N MET A 271 6.60 9.06 -7.85
CA MET A 271 5.87 8.39 -8.91
C MET A 271 4.53 9.06 -9.18
N PHE A 272 4.27 9.37 -10.45
CA PHE A 272 2.99 9.83 -10.96
C PHE A 272 2.07 8.66 -11.33
N PRO A 273 0.74 8.88 -11.51
CA PRO A 273 -0.21 7.82 -11.82
C PRO A 273 0.14 6.93 -13.03
N ASP A 274 0.89 7.46 -14.01
CA ASP A 274 1.35 6.76 -15.21
C ASP A 274 2.64 5.94 -15.00
N GLY A 275 3.22 5.99 -13.80
CA GLY A 275 4.48 5.34 -13.47
C GLY A 275 5.72 6.17 -13.81
N SER A 276 5.56 7.36 -14.40
CA SER A 276 6.66 8.29 -14.62
C SER A 276 7.18 8.84 -13.28
N LEU A 277 8.44 9.25 -13.27
CA LEU A 277 9.11 9.77 -12.08
C LEU A 277 9.42 11.25 -12.22
N GLY A 278 9.14 12.02 -11.18
CA GLY A 278 9.52 13.42 -11.12
C GLY A 278 9.21 14.06 -9.77
N VAL A 279 9.74 15.27 -9.59
CA VAL A 279 9.47 16.09 -8.41
C VAL A 279 7.96 16.36 -8.34
N GLY A 280 7.36 16.09 -7.17
CA GLY A 280 5.92 16.25 -6.96
C GLY A 280 5.09 15.00 -7.28
N GLY A 281 5.71 13.90 -7.71
CA GLY A 281 5.01 12.63 -7.84
C GLY A 281 4.47 12.16 -6.47
N PRO A 282 3.15 11.97 -6.31
CA PRO A 282 2.55 11.81 -4.99
C PRO A 282 2.70 10.41 -4.40
N TYR A 283 3.14 9.42 -5.18
CA TYR A 283 3.18 8.03 -4.77
C TYR A 283 4.60 7.51 -4.55
N ASP A 284 4.75 6.69 -3.53
CA ASP A 284 5.94 5.86 -3.31
C ASP A 284 5.96 4.67 -4.25
N GLY A 285 4.78 4.18 -4.65
CA GLY A 285 4.62 3.09 -5.59
C GLY A 285 3.20 2.92 -6.10
N ILE A 286 3.06 2.09 -7.11
CA ILE A 286 1.80 1.71 -7.74
C ILE A 286 1.71 0.18 -7.72
N ILE A 287 0.58 -0.34 -7.24
CA ILE A 287 0.25 -1.76 -7.30
C ILE A 287 -0.82 -1.96 -8.36
N THR A 288 -0.49 -2.77 -9.37
CA THR A 288 -1.43 -3.23 -10.39
C THR A 288 -1.87 -4.65 -10.04
N LEU A 289 -3.16 -4.82 -9.79
CA LEU A 289 -3.81 -6.11 -9.62
C LEU A 289 -4.30 -6.58 -10.99
N ASN A 290 -4.01 -7.84 -11.36
CA ASN A 290 -4.41 -8.34 -12.67
C ASN A 290 -5.93 -8.50 -12.74
N SER A 291 -6.58 -7.79 -13.66
CA SER A 291 -8.03 -7.94 -13.87
C SER A 291 -8.42 -9.20 -14.65
N ALA A 292 -7.48 -9.83 -15.36
CA ALA A 292 -7.72 -11.04 -16.15
C ALA A 292 -7.59 -12.35 -15.37
N ASP A 293 -7.03 -12.31 -14.16
CA ASP A 293 -6.85 -13.49 -13.31
C ASP A 293 -7.68 -13.30 -12.02
N PRO A 294 -8.76 -14.09 -11.80
CA PRO A 294 -9.61 -13.92 -10.63
C PRO A 294 -8.78 -14.11 -9.35
N LEU A 295 -8.74 -13.08 -8.51
CA LEU A 295 -8.16 -13.19 -7.17
C LEU A 295 -8.97 -14.21 -6.36
N GLN A 296 -8.48 -15.45 -6.24
CA GLN A 296 -9.08 -16.41 -5.32
C GLN A 296 -8.60 -16.11 -3.89
N LEU A 297 -9.53 -15.63 -3.06
CA LEU A 297 -9.26 -15.17 -1.69
C LEU A 297 -9.89 -16.14 -0.69
N HIS A 298 -9.20 -17.24 -0.39
CA HIS A 298 -9.66 -18.12 0.68
C HIS A 298 -9.36 -17.52 2.06
N GLU A 299 -10.41 -17.24 2.83
CA GLU A 299 -10.31 -17.15 4.28
C GLU A 299 -10.39 -18.56 4.89
N THR A 300 -9.26 -19.11 5.30
CA THR A 300 -9.25 -20.21 6.29
C THR A 300 -8.26 -19.91 7.41
N PRO A 301 -8.53 -20.28 8.68
CA PRO A 301 -7.80 -19.78 9.84
C PRO A 301 -6.36 -20.32 9.99
N ALA A 302 -5.85 -21.08 9.03
CA ALA A 302 -4.52 -21.65 9.13
C ALA A 302 -3.87 -21.79 7.75
N ARG A 303 -2.93 -20.89 7.48
CA ARG A 303 -1.92 -20.94 6.40
C ARG A 303 -2.46 -20.85 4.97
N ARG A 304 -2.44 -19.63 4.42
CA ARG A 304 -1.86 -19.24 3.12
C ARG A 304 -1.86 -17.71 3.03
N ALA A 305 -0.70 -17.12 2.74
CA ALA A 305 -0.49 -15.67 2.79
C ALA A 305 -1.21 -14.95 1.63
N CYS A 306 -1.94 -13.88 1.96
CA CYS A 306 -2.71 -13.07 1.02
C CYS A 306 -1.79 -12.29 0.03
N VAL A 307 -2.23 -12.13 -1.22
CA VAL A 307 -1.47 -11.52 -2.34
C VAL A 307 -1.26 -10.01 -2.12
N SER A 308 -2.25 -9.32 -1.54
CA SER A 308 -2.09 -7.92 -1.13
C SER A 308 -1.02 -7.80 -0.05
N SER A 309 -0.93 -8.75 0.88
CA SER A 309 0.17 -8.77 1.85
C SER A 309 1.52 -8.98 1.21
N ARG A 310 1.71 -9.90 0.25
CA ARG A 310 3.03 -10.07 -0.38
C ARG A 310 3.45 -8.87 -1.24
N SER A 311 2.50 -8.19 -1.90
CA SER A 311 2.76 -7.01 -2.74
C SER A 311 2.93 -5.71 -1.92
N ILE A 312 2.16 -5.54 -0.85
CA ILE A 312 2.35 -4.47 0.14
C ILE A 312 3.65 -4.70 0.91
N ALA A 313 3.94 -5.94 1.29
CA ALA A 313 5.26 -6.33 1.76
C ALA A 313 6.29 -5.96 0.72
N ASP A 314 6.13 -6.19 -0.59
CA ASP A 314 7.12 -5.78 -1.59
C ASP A 314 7.28 -4.25 -1.70
N SER A 315 6.20 -3.49 -1.70
CA SER A 315 6.28 -2.02 -1.65
C SER A 315 6.88 -1.49 -0.34
N THR A 316 6.86 -2.28 0.75
CA THR A 316 7.37 -1.92 2.09
C THR A 316 8.61 -2.71 2.54
N THR A 317 9.13 -3.69 1.80
CA THR A 317 10.08 -4.73 2.32
C THR A 317 11.50 -4.23 2.47
N SER A 318 11.76 -2.95 2.22
CA SER A 318 12.97 -2.36 2.77
C SER A 318 12.86 -2.14 4.29
N LEU A 319 11.67 -2.27 4.89
CA LEU A 319 11.45 -2.20 6.35
C LEU A 319 11.58 -3.57 7.06
N ALA A 320 11.61 -4.67 6.31
CA ALA A 320 11.61 -6.03 6.86
C ALA A 320 13.00 -6.52 7.34
N LEU A 321 14.07 -5.73 7.18
CA LEU A 321 15.35 -6.05 7.82
C LEU A 321 15.39 -5.65 9.32
N THR A 322 14.42 -4.88 9.82
CA THR A 322 14.54 -4.23 11.14
C THR A 322 13.66 -4.84 12.24
N ARG A 323 12.77 -5.82 11.96
CA ARG A 323 11.92 -6.42 13.01
C ARG A 323 11.72 -7.94 12.91
N THR A 324 12.66 -8.65 13.55
CA THR A 324 12.52 -9.94 14.27
C THR A 324 13.03 -11.21 13.59
N ARG A 325 14.03 -11.80 14.25
CA ARG A 325 14.78 -13.05 13.97
C ARG A 325 13.95 -14.34 14.09
N ARG A 326 14.22 -15.30 13.20
CA ARG A 326 14.71 -16.69 13.43
C ARG A 326 14.10 -17.69 12.44
N ALA A 327 14.85 -17.98 11.38
CA ALA A 327 14.97 -19.34 10.84
C ALA A 327 16.43 -19.51 10.34
N ILE A 328 17.26 -20.00 11.26
CA ILE A 328 18.23 -21.09 11.04
C ILE A 328 19.34 -20.86 9.99
N LEU A 329 20.56 -20.74 10.53
CA LEU A 329 21.82 -21.18 9.94
C LEU A 329 21.71 -22.54 9.23
N GLY A 330 22.26 -22.63 8.02
CA GLY A 330 22.64 -23.87 7.32
C GLY A 330 23.13 -23.48 5.93
N ILE A 331 24.41 -23.11 5.76
CA ILE A 331 25.51 -24.03 5.43
C ILE A 331 25.12 -24.94 4.25
N GLY A 332 25.70 -24.65 3.08
CA GLY A 332 25.54 -25.42 1.84
C GLY A 332 25.59 -24.52 0.62
#